data_AF-A0A520C794-F1
#
_entry.id   AF-A0A520C794-F1
#
_cell.length_a   1.000
_cell.length_b   1.000
_cell.length_c   1.000
_cell.angle_alpha   90.00
_cell.angle_beta   90.00
_cell.angle_gamma   90.00
#
_symmetry.space_group_name_H-M   'P 1'
#
loop_
_entity.id
_entity.type
_entity.pdbx_description
1 polymer ?
#
loop_
_entity_poly.entity_id
_entity_poly.type
_entity_poly.pdbx_seq_one_letter_code
_entity_poly.pdbx_strand_id
1 'polypeptide(L)'
;YFAMITLAIAELVHSLAPHLKGLFGGEAGVSSMRMPAWGFDFGSTTQVYYLVLGWTLLCVGLLYLYTRTPLGRLTCGLRENSQRLRFLGYDVHGLGVAVFAISAMFSGVAGALQVLSNESANYVVFDPALSASVILNCFIGGVSVFLGPALGAALMTFFGYAMSDLTRSWLLYQGILFVLVMLFMPAGLAGLPGTLGRLRRRFGLARLLPLVLLSVGAASLLSLGGTFAVELLQRVFSQDYRAAVQMNPGVAWPDVTLLSRAWSPGSPATWAVPAALFAVGLALVWFARRLHRALEEGESAPPSVASASASATVVNVPVTRSLA
;
A
#
# COMPACT_ATOMS: atom_id res chain seq x y z
N TYR A 1 16.22 18.33 7.34
CA TYR A 1 17.12 19.04 6.41
C TYR A 1 17.48 18.22 5.18
N PHE A 2 18.12 17.05 5.31
CA PHE A 2 18.56 16.26 4.15
C PHE A 2 17.44 15.89 3.14
N ALA A 3 16.26 15.47 3.63
CA ALA A 3 15.10 15.18 2.78
C ALA A 3 14.56 16.41 2.04
N MET A 4 14.57 17.58 2.69
CA MET A 4 14.11 18.83 2.07
C MET A 4 15.05 19.30 0.96
N ILE A 5 16.37 19.17 1.19
CA ILE A 5 17.39 19.54 0.19
C ILE A 5 17.31 18.60 -1.01
N THR A 6 17.18 17.29 -0.78
CA THR A 6 17.04 16.31 -1.87
C THR A 6 15.77 16.52 -2.69
N LEU A 7 14.64 16.85 -2.04
CA LEU A 7 13.41 17.23 -2.73
C LEU A 7 13.59 18.52 -3.54
N ALA A 8 14.21 19.56 -2.96
CA ALA A 8 14.47 20.81 -3.67
C ALA A 8 15.37 20.62 -4.90
N ILE A 9 16.38 19.74 -4.80
CA ILE A 9 17.22 19.36 -5.94
C ILE A 9 16.40 18.62 -7.00
N ALA A 10 15.52 17.70 -6.60
CA ALA A 10 14.66 16.98 -7.55
C ALA A 10 13.73 17.94 -8.31
N GLU A 11 13.07 18.88 -7.61
CA GLU A 11 12.22 19.92 -8.20
C GLU A 11 12.99 20.84 -9.16
N LEU A 12 14.21 21.23 -8.75
CA LEU A 12 15.08 22.06 -9.59
C LEU A 12 15.46 21.32 -10.88
N VAL A 13 15.79 20.02 -10.81
CA VAL A 13 16.08 19.21 -11.99
C VAL A 13 14.83 19.04 -12.87
N HIS A 14 13.67 18.78 -12.27
CA HIS A 14 12.40 18.66 -13.01
C HIS A 14 12.04 19.96 -13.77
N SER A 15 12.23 21.12 -13.15
CA SER A 15 11.97 22.44 -13.76
C SER A 15 13.01 22.82 -14.84
N LEU A 16 14.27 22.38 -14.68
CA LEU A 16 15.33 22.67 -15.66
C LEU A 16 15.38 21.69 -16.83
N ALA A 17 14.94 20.44 -16.66
CA ALA A 17 15.03 19.40 -17.70
C ALA A 17 14.40 19.80 -19.04
N PRO A 18 13.20 20.44 -19.11
CA PRO A 18 12.62 20.91 -20.37
C PRO A 18 13.46 21.97 -21.11
N HIS A 19 14.21 22.78 -20.36
CA HIS A 19 15.02 23.86 -20.92
C HIS A 19 16.37 23.38 -21.47
N LEU A 20 16.87 22.24 -20.98
CA LEU A 20 18.19 21.70 -21.31
C LEU A 20 18.13 20.70 -22.47
N LYS A 21 17.81 21.20 -23.67
CA LYS A 21 17.64 20.39 -24.90
C LYS A 21 18.83 19.49 -25.25
N GLY A 22 20.06 19.94 -24.99
CA GLY A 22 21.27 19.18 -25.32
C GLY A 22 21.52 17.95 -24.44
N LEU A 23 21.03 17.94 -23.19
CA LEU A 23 21.26 16.85 -22.23
C LEU A 23 20.03 15.96 -22.05
N PHE A 24 18.84 16.56 -22.02
CA PHE A 24 17.57 15.87 -21.72
C PHE A 24 16.62 15.77 -22.91
N GLY A 25 16.98 16.32 -24.08
CA GLY A 25 16.09 16.32 -25.26
C GLY A 25 14.94 17.33 -25.18
N GLY A 26 14.87 18.14 -24.11
CA GLY A 26 13.82 19.12 -23.89
C GLY A 26 12.47 18.47 -23.52
N GLU A 27 11.36 19.05 -23.97
CA GLU A 27 10.00 18.51 -23.70
C GLU A 27 9.71 17.18 -24.41
N ALA A 28 10.44 16.88 -25.49
CA ALA A 28 10.30 15.63 -26.23
C ALA A 28 11.01 14.46 -25.53
N GLY A 29 11.94 14.75 -24.61
CA GLY A 29 12.79 13.75 -23.98
C GLY A 29 13.85 13.16 -24.91
N VAL A 30 14.60 12.21 -24.37
CA VAL A 30 15.57 11.40 -25.14
C VAL A 30 14.94 10.04 -25.40
N SER A 31 14.82 9.69 -26.69
CA SER A 31 14.43 8.33 -27.08
C SER A 31 15.62 7.39 -26.88
N SER A 32 15.42 6.32 -26.12
CA SER A 32 16.42 5.30 -25.92
C SER A 32 16.29 4.26 -27.03
N MET A 33 17.23 4.30 -27.98
CA MET A 33 17.30 3.28 -29.02
C MET A 33 17.93 2.02 -28.42
N ARG A 34 17.18 0.90 -28.43
CA ARG A 34 17.67 -0.39 -27.97
C ARG A 34 18.79 -0.85 -28.91
N MET A 35 20.03 -0.73 -28.45
CA MET A 35 21.17 -1.23 -29.22
C MET A 35 21.33 -2.73 -28.99
N PRO A 36 21.59 -3.52 -30.05
CA PRO A 36 21.91 -4.92 -29.91
C PRO A 36 23.16 -5.09 -29.03
N ALA A 37 23.08 -5.94 -28.03
CA ALA A 37 24.20 -6.24 -27.14
C ALA A 37 24.28 -7.76 -26.87
N TRP A 38 25.50 -8.28 -26.79
CA TRP A 38 25.76 -9.70 -26.52
C TRP A 38 25.01 -10.69 -27.44
N GLY A 39 24.79 -10.32 -28.70
CA GLY A 39 24.13 -11.17 -29.70
C GLY A 39 22.59 -11.17 -29.66
N PHE A 40 21.98 -10.33 -28.82
CA PHE A 40 20.53 -10.13 -28.78
C PHE A 40 20.15 -8.78 -29.38
N ASP A 41 19.13 -8.76 -30.22
CA ASP A 41 18.61 -7.53 -30.86
C ASP A 41 17.80 -6.65 -29.89
N PHE A 42 17.40 -7.19 -28.72
CA PHE A 42 16.53 -6.55 -27.71
C PHE A 42 15.25 -5.88 -28.28
N GLY A 43 14.90 -6.15 -29.54
CA GLY A 43 13.71 -5.62 -30.18
C GLY A 43 12.41 -6.27 -29.68
N SER A 44 12.50 -7.47 -29.10
CA SER A 44 11.33 -8.17 -28.53
C SER A 44 11.11 -7.80 -27.06
N THR A 45 9.88 -7.37 -26.71
CA THR A 45 9.45 -7.06 -25.34
C THR A 45 9.79 -8.18 -24.34
N THR A 46 9.75 -9.43 -24.79
CA THR A 46 10.07 -10.61 -23.96
C THR A 46 11.54 -10.64 -23.52
N GLN A 47 12.48 -10.26 -24.40
CA GLN A 47 13.91 -10.24 -24.06
C GLN A 47 14.21 -9.15 -23.02
N VAL A 48 13.60 -7.98 -23.18
CA VAL A 48 13.72 -6.87 -22.22
C VAL A 48 13.12 -7.26 -20.88
N TYR A 49 11.97 -7.95 -20.86
CA TYR A 49 11.38 -8.48 -19.64
C TYR A 49 12.35 -9.38 -18.87
N TYR A 50 12.99 -10.36 -19.53
CA TYR A 50 13.95 -11.25 -18.86
C TYR A 50 15.19 -10.53 -18.36
N LEU A 51 15.66 -9.50 -19.07
CA LEU A 51 16.78 -8.69 -18.63
C LEU A 51 16.43 -7.85 -17.38
N VAL A 52 15.28 -7.18 -17.39
CA VAL A 52 14.76 -6.42 -16.24
C VAL A 52 14.54 -7.35 -15.05
N LEU A 53 13.96 -8.54 -15.29
CA LEU A 53 13.74 -9.53 -14.24
C LEU A 53 15.06 -10.01 -13.64
N GLY A 54 16.05 -10.37 -14.46
CA GLY A 54 17.35 -10.82 -14.02
C GLY A 54 18.06 -9.77 -13.15
N TRP A 55 18.03 -8.51 -13.60
CA TRP A 55 18.63 -7.40 -12.84
C TRP A 55 17.88 -7.09 -11.56
N THR A 56 16.54 -7.16 -11.58
CA THR A 56 15.70 -6.98 -10.38
C THR A 56 16.00 -8.07 -9.34
N LEU A 57 16.07 -9.34 -9.76
CA LEU A 57 16.40 -10.45 -8.86
C LEU A 57 17.83 -10.34 -8.32
N LEU A 58 18.78 -9.88 -9.14
CA LEU A 58 20.15 -9.59 -8.70
C LEU A 58 20.16 -8.51 -7.62
N CYS A 59 19.47 -7.39 -7.84
CA CYS A 59 19.39 -6.31 -6.85
C CYS A 59 18.72 -6.78 -5.54
N VAL A 60 17.63 -7.53 -5.62
CA VAL A 60 16.96 -8.12 -4.44
C VAL A 60 17.91 -9.07 -3.70
N GLY A 61 18.65 -9.92 -4.42
CA GLY A 61 19.65 -10.83 -3.83
C GLY A 61 20.80 -10.09 -3.15
N LEU A 62 21.33 -9.03 -3.78
CA LEU A 62 22.38 -8.20 -3.21
C LEU A 62 21.91 -7.45 -1.96
N LEU A 63 20.71 -6.88 -1.99
CA LEU A 63 20.09 -6.24 -0.81
C LEU A 63 19.85 -7.27 0.30
N TYR A 64 19.45 -8.49 -0.03
CA TYR A 64 19.26 -9.55 0.94
C TYR A 64 20.60 -9.94 1.59
N LEU A 65 21.65 -10.10 0.80
CA LEU A 65 22.99 -10.36 1.33
C LEU A 65 23.49 -9.20 2.19
N TYR A 66 23.24 -7.95 1.78
CA TYR A 66 23.56 -6.76 2.55
C TYR A 66 22.93 -6.79 3.94
N THR A 67 21.66 -7.22 4.08
CA THR A 67 21.02 -7.35 5.40
C THR A 67 21.69 -8.36 6.33
N ARG A 68 22.42 -9.35 5.80
CA ARG A 68 23.16 -10.34 6.59
C ARG A 68 24.56 -9.86 7.00
N THR A 69 25.05 -8.76 6.43
CA THR A 69 26.38 -8.19 6.76
C THR A 69 26.36 -7.43 8.10
N PRO A 70 27.51 -7.24 8.75
CA PRO A 70 27.60 -6.41 9.96
C PRO A 70 27.15 -4.96 9.71
N LEU A 71 27.43 -4.40 8.52
CA LEU A 71 26.94 -3.08 8.13
C LEU A 71 25.41 -3.04 8.11
N GLY A 72 24.76 -4.05 7.53
CA GLY A 72 23.30 -4.17 7.55
C GLY A 72 22.71 -4.13 8.97
N ARG A 73 23.32 -4.85 9.92
CA ARG A 73 22.89 -4.81 11.34
C ARG A 73 23.08 -3.43 11.98
N LEU A 74 24.16 -2.73 11.65
CA LEU A 74 24.38 -1.35 12.09
C LEU A 74 23.32 -0.39 11.52
N THR A 75 22.86 -0.60 10.28
CA THR A 75 21.77 0.22 9.72
C THR A 75 20.44 0.03 10.45
N CYS A 76 20.14 -1.21 10.91
CA CYS A 76 18.98 -1.44 11.77
C CYS A 76 19.13 -0.71 13.11
N GLY A 77 20.33 -0.74 13.71
CA GLY A 77 20.61 0.01 14.93
C GLY A 77 20.49 1.53 14.75
N LEU A 78 20.93 2.06 13.60
CA LEU A 78 20.77 3.46 13.22
C LEU A 78 19.29 3.86 13.17
N ARG A 79 18.43 3.00 12.62
CA ARG A 79 16.98 3.21 12.52
C ARG A 79 16.29 3.22 13.88
N GLU A 80 16.73 2.37 14.81
CA GLU A 80 16.10 2.24 16.14
C GLU A 80 16.54 3.37 17.08
N ASN A 81 17.84 3.61 17.21
CA ASN A 81 18.35 4.65 18.10
C ASN A 81 19.74 5.13 17.67
N SER A 82 19.76 6.17 16.84
CA SER A 82 20.98 6.84 16.37
C SER A 82 21.85 7.38 17.52
N GLN A 83 21.23 7.86 18.61
CA GLN A 83 21.95 8.38 19.77
C GLN A 83 22.70 7.27 20.50
N ARG A 84 22.09 6.08 20.66
CA ARG A 84 22.74 4.89 21.24
C ARG A 84 23.92 4.43 20.41
N LEU A 85 23.80 4.45 19.07
CA LEU A 85 24.88 4.08 18.17
C LEU A 85 26.10 5.01 18.31
N ARG A 86 25.84 6.30 18.51
CA ARG A 86 26.88 7.32 18.77
C ARG A 86 27.62 7.06 20.09
N PHE A 87 26.91 6.64 21.14
CA PHE A 87 27.54 6.29 22.43
C PHE A 87 28.42 5.03 22.36
N LEU A 88 28.15 4.12 21.42
CA LEU A 88 29.03 2.97 21.15
C LEU A 88 30.30 3.35 20.36
N GLY A 89 30.48 4.62 19.99
CA GLY A 89 31.65 5.10 19.26
C GLY A 89 31.55 4.98 17.74
N TYR A 90 30.38 4.65 17.18
CA TYR A 90 30.16 4.64 15.74
C TYR A 90 29.88 6.04 15.19
N ASP A 91 30.45 6.35 14.03
CA ASP A 91 30.08 7.55 13.28
C ASP A 91 28.73 7.37 12.57
N VAL A 92 27.70 7.94 13.21
CA VAL A 92 26.32 7.98 12.71
C VAL A 92 26.22 8.71 11.36
N HIS A 93 27.03 9.75 11.15
CA HIS A 93 26.98 10.56 9.94
C HIS A 93 27.54 9.79 8.75
N GLY A 94 28.76 9.26 8.86
CA GLY A 94 29.38 8.42 7.83
C GLY A 94 28.53 7.19 7.49
N LEU A 95 27.93 6.53 8.49
CA LEU A 95 27.01 5.42 8.27
C LEU A 95 25.77 5.86 7.48
N GLY A 96 25.17 7.00 7.82
CA GLY A 96 24.02 7.55 7.11
C GLY A 96 24.34 7.88 5.64
N VAL A 97 25.50 8.47 5.37
CA VAL A 97 25.97 8.79 4.00
C VAL A 97 26.22 7.52 3.20
N ALA A 98 26.83 6.49 3.79
CA ALA A 98 27.06 5.22 3.12
C ALA A 98 25.73 4.53 2.73
N VAL A 99 24.76 4.50 3.65
CA VAL A 99 23.42 3.93 3.37
C VAL A 99 22.70 4.72 2.29
N PHE A 100 22.81 6.04 2.31
CA PHE A 100 22.27 6.90 1.26
C PHE A 100 22.90 6.61 -0.11
N ALA A 101 24.23 6.51 -0.19
CA ALA A 101 24.94 6.21 -1.43
C ALA A 101 24.55 4.84 -2.01
N ILE A 102 24.45 3.82 -1.16
CA ILE A 102 23.99 2.48 -1.56
C ILE A 102 22.55 2.53 -2.08
N SER A 103 21.66 3.24 -1.38
CA SER A 103 20.26 3.39 -1.80
C SER A 103 20.15 4.13 -3.13
N ALA A 104 20.94 5.18 -3.32
CA ALA A 104 21.02 5.95 -4.57
C ALA A 104 21.53 5.09 -5.74
N MET A 105 22.51 4.21 -5.51
CA MET A 105 22.99 3.26 -6.51
C MET A 105 21.87 2.33 -6.99
N PHE A 106 21.14 1.69 -6.07
CA PHE A 106 20.02 0.80 -6.45
C PHE A 106 18.86 1.57 -7.11
N SER A 107 18.57 2.79 -6.66
CA SER A 107 17.57 3.66 -7.29
C SER A 107 17.96 4.06 -8.71
N GLY A 108 19.23 4.39 -8.95
CA GLY A 108 19.75 4.71 -10.28
C GLY A 108 19.67 3.51 -11.24
N VAL A 109 19.97 2.31 -10.74
CA VAL A 109 19.76 1.06 -11.50
C VAL A 109 18.29 0.87 -11.86
N ALA A 110 17.36 1.09 -10.93
CA ALA A 110 15.93 0.98 -11.19
C ALA A 110 15.47 2.01 -12.25
N GLY A 111 15.95 3.25 -12.19
CA GLY A 111 15.67 4.28 -13.20
C GLY A 111 16.19 3.90 -14.59
N ALA A 112 17.40 3.35 -14.68
CA ALA A 112 17.95 2.87 -15.96
C ALA A 112 17.10 1.74 -16.58
N LEU A 113 16.65 0.78 -15.75
CA LEU A 113 15.73 -0.28 -16.19
C LEU A 113 14.38 0.27 -16.64
N GLN A 114 13.87 1.32 -15.97
CA GLN A 114 12.60 1.96 -16.34
C GLN A 114 12.68 2.59 -17.73
N VAL A 115 13.77 3.30 -18.04
CA VAL A 115 13.98 3.90 -19.37
C VAL A 115 14.07 2.81 -20.44
N LEU A 116 14.77 1.71 -20.16
CA LEU A 116 14.88 0.59 -21.10
C LEU A 116 13.52 -0.08 -21.39
N SER A 117 12.66 -0.14 -20.37
CA SER A 117 11.31 -0.69 -20.51
C SER A 117 10.35 0.25 -21.27
N ASN A 118 10.51 1.57 -21.14
CA ASN A 118 9.61 2.56 -21.75
C ASN A 118 10.14 3.14 -23.09
N GLU A 119 11.38 2.81 -23.49
CA GLU A 119 12.05 3.28 -24.72
C GLU A 119 12.17 4.81 -24.85
N SER A 120 11.75 5.56 -23.85
CA SER A 120 11.74 7.01 -23.83
C SER A 120 11.98 7.52 -22.42
N ALA A 121 12.85 8.51 -22.29
CA ALA A 121 13.11 9.24 -21.05
C ALA A 121 12.69 10.71 -21.24
N ASN A 122 11.56 11.10 -20.67
CA ASN A 122 11.06 12.48 -20.70
C ASN A 122 11.18 13.12 -19.31
N TYR A 123 11.07 14.45 -19.20
CA TYR A 123 11.15 15.22 -17.95
C TYR A 123 10.18 14.73 -16.85
N VAL A 124 9.11 14.04 -17.25
CA VAL A 124 8.14 13.39 -16.35
C VAL A 124 8.82 12.40 -15.39
N VAL A 125 9.96 11.79 -15.75
CA VAL A 125 10.69 10.88 -14.84
C VAL A 125 11.25 11.59 -13.60
N PHE A 126 11.40 12.91 -13.65
CA PHE A 126 11.84 13.73 -12.52
C PHE A 126 10.68 14.25 -11.66
N ASP A 127 9.43 13.91 -12.02
CA ASP A 127 8.26 14.36 -11.28
C ASP A 127 8.29 13.86 -9.82
N PRO A 128 8.21 14.76 -8.82
CA PRO A 128 8.07 14.39 -7.42
C PRO A 128 6.91 13.41 -7.15
N ALA A 129 5.85 13.45 -7.94
CA ALA A 129 4.71 12.53 -7.84
C ALA A 129 5.13 11.07 -8.06
N LEU A 130 6.09 10.80 -8.96
CA LEU A 130 6.64 9.46 -9.14
C LEU A 130 7.35 8.99 -7.86
N SER A 131 8.15 9.85 -7.24
CA SER A 131 8.82 9.53 -5.97
C SER A 131 7.81 9.24 -4.85
N ALA A 132 6.73 10.02 -4.78
CA ALA A 132 5.64 9.79 -3.83
C ALA A 132 4.94 8.44 -4.08
N SER A 133 4.74 8.05 -5.34
CA SER A 133 4.13 6.76 -5.69
C SER A 133 4.98 5.56 -5.24
N VAL A 134 6.31 5.65 -5.34
CA VAL A 134 7.22 4.60 -4.86
C VAL A 134 7.15 4.48 -3.34
N ILE A 135 7.13 5.61 -2.63
CA ILE A 135 6.95 5.63 -1.17
C ILE A 135 5.61 5.00 -0.78
N LEU A 136 4.54 5.34 -1.50
CA LEU A 136 3.21 4.76 -1.32
C LEU A 136 3.26 3.23 -1.42
N ASN A 137 3.85 2.70 -2.50
CA ASN A 137 4.01 1.27 -2.75
C ASN A 137 4.77 0.57 -1.62
N CYS A 138 5.84 1.21 -1.12
CA CYS A 138 6.60 0.71 0.04
C CYS A 138 5.75 0.60 1.31
N PHE A 139 4.93 1.61 1.61
CA PHE A 139 4.07 1.61 2.79
C PHE A 139 2.95 0.56 2.71
N ILE A 140 2.33 0.42 1.55
CA ILE A 140 1.25 -0.56 1.30
C ILE A 140 1.78 -1.98 1.46
N GLY A 141 2.93 -2.24 0.86
CA GLY A 141 3.64 -3.51 0.97
C GLY A 141 4.09 -3.82 2.40
N GLY A 142 4.51 -2.79 3.14
CA GLY A 142 4.94 -2.86 4.54
C GLY A 142 6.46 -2.70 4.67
N VAL A 143 6.90 -1.62 5.32
CA VAL A 143 8.32 -1.26 5.50
C VAL A 143 9.06 -2.20 6.48
N SER A 144 8.32 -2.96 7.28
CA SER A 144 8.88 -3.89 8.26
C SER A 144 9.36 -5.21 7.67
N VAL A 145 8.88 -5.57 6.46
CA VAL A 145 9.19 -6.84 5.79
C VAL A 145 10.05 -6.58 4.57
N PHE A 146 11.14 -7.36 4.41
CA PHE A 146 12.11 -7.17 3.34
C PHE A 146 11.49 -7.20 1.93
N LEU A 147 10.60 -8.16 1.65
CA LEU A 147 9.87 -8.24 0.38
C LEU A 147 8.56 -7.43 0.37
N GLY A 148 8.27 -6.70 1.44
CA GLY A 148 7.05 -5.89 1.55
C GLY A 148 6.91 -4.90 0.40
N PRO A 149 7.88 -3.99 0.19
CA PRO A 149 7.82 -3.00 -0.89
C PRO A 149 7.62 -3.60 -2.29
N ALA A 150 8.25 -4.73 -2.59
CA ALA A 150 8.08 -5.42 -3.88
C ALA A 150 6.63 -5.92 -4.07
N LEU A 151 6.02 -6.48 -3.03
CA LEU A 151 4.62 -6.91 -3.05
C LEU A 151 3.66 -5.74 -3.17
N GLY A 152 3.94 -4.63 -2.45
CA GLY A 152 3.17 -3.40 -2.56
C GLY A 152 3.21 -2.78 -3.95
N ALA A 153 4.40 -2.75 -4.57
CA ALA A 153 4.57 -2.30 -5.95
C ALA A 153 3.83 -3.21 -6.94
N ALA A 154 3.95 -4.53 -6.81
CA ALA A 154 3.23 -5.47 -7.68
C ALA A 154 1.71 -5.31 -7.58
N LEU A 155 1.17 -5.18 -6.35
CA LEU A 155 -0.25 -4.96 -6.14
C LEU A 155 -0.71 -3.62 -6.72
N MET A 156 0.01 -2.52 -6.44
CA MET A 156 -0.40 -1.21 -6.91
C MET A 156 -0.27 -1.05 -8.42
N THR A 157 0.74 -1.65 -9.03
CA THR A 157 0.86 -1.71 -10.49
C THR A 157 -0.29 -2.51 -11.09
N PHE A 158 -0.63 -3.68 -10.55
CA PHE A 158 -1.76 -4.48 -11.03
C PHE A 158 -3.10 -3.73 -10.86
N PHE A 159 -3.29 -3.08 -9.70
CA PHE A 159 -4.46 -2.26 -9.44
C PHE A 159 -4.56 -1.08 -10.40
N GLY A 160 -3.43 -0.41 -10.67
CA GLY A 160 -3.34 0.66 -11.67
C GLY A 160 -3.78 0.18 -13.05
N TYR A 161 -3.27 -0.96 -13.52
CA TYR A 161 -3.70 -1.53 -14.81
C TYR A 161 -5.18 -1.90 -14.82
N ALA A 162 -5.67 -2.59 -13.79
CA ALA A 162 -7.07 -3.01 -13.72
C ALA A 162 -8.04 -1.82 -13.64
N MET A 163 -7.67 -0.74 -12.94
CA MET A 163 -8.53 0.44 -12.77
C MET A 163 -8.39 1.46 -13.89
N SER A 164 -7.24 1.51 -14.58
CA SER A 164 -7.03 2.42 -15.71
C SER A 164 -8.03 2.19 -16.84
N ASP A 165 -8.48 0.94 -17.05
CA ASP A 165 -9.48 0.60 -18.07
C ASP A 165 -10.91 0.98 -17.65
N LEU A 166 -11.18 1.06 -16.34
CA LEU A 166 -12.52 1.30 -15.79
C LEU A 166 -12.78 2.77 -15.47
N THR A 167 -11.78 3.55 -15.03
CA THR A 167 -11.98 4.93 -14.56
C THR A 167 -10.78 5.83 -14.80
N ARG A 168 -11.05 7.04 -15.30
CA ARG A 168 -10.06 8.10 -15.53
C ARG A 168 -9.42 8.65 -14.24
N SER A 169 -10.07 8.54 -13.07
CA SER A 169 -9.52 8.86 -11.73
C SER A 169 -8.98 7.66 -10.96
N TRP A 170 -8.28 6.75 -11.63
CA TRP A 170 -7.61 5.64 -10.96
C TRP A 170 -6.65 6.09 -9.83
N LEU A 171 -6.02 7.27 -9.96
CA LEU A 171 -5.15 7.88 -8.93
C LEU A 171 -5.88 8.11 -7.59
N LEU A 172 -7.15 8.52 -7.65
CA LEU A 172 -7.94 8.73 -6.44
C LEU A 172 -8.27 7.40 -5.76
N TYR A 173 -8.60 6.36 -6.53
CA TYR A 173 -8.84 5.03 -5.98
C TYR A 173 -7.59 4.42 -5.37
N GLN A 174 -6.44 4.66 -6.01
CA GLN A 174 -5.15 4.29 -5.45
C GLN A 174 -4.90 4.97 -4.09
N GLY A 175 -5.24 6.25 -3.96
CA GLY A 175 -5.15 7.00 -2.70
C GLY A 175 -6.10 6.48 -1.60
N ILE A 176 -7.35 6.17 -1.95
CA ILE A 176 -8.32 5.59 -1.01
C ILE A 176 -7.84 4.21 -0.53
N LEU A 177 -7.40 3.36 -1.47
CA LEU A 177 -6.86 2.04 -1.15
C LEU A 177 -5.66 2.16 -0.21
N PHE A 178 -4.76 3.12 -0.46
CA PHE A 178 -3.64 3.40 0.42
C PHE A 178 -4.09 3.74 1.85
N VAL A 179 -5.00 4.70 2.02
CA VAL A 179 -5.50 5.10 3.35
C VAL A 179 -6.14 3.93 4.07
N LEU A 180 -6.91 3.11 3.35
CA LEU A 180 -7.57 1.93 3.89
C LEU A 180 -6.55 0.89 4.36
N VAL A 181 -5.55 0.56 3.54
CA VAL A 181 -4.47 -0.36 3.94
C VAL A 181 -3.73 0.18 5.16
N MET A 182 -3.39 1.48 5.20
CA MET A 182 -2.72 2.07 6.37
C MET A 182 -3.57 2.02 7.65
N LEU A 183 -4.88 2.28 7.54
CA LEU A 183 -5.78 2.34 8.69
C LEU A 183 -6.08 0.95 9.27
N PHE A 184 -6.35 -0.02 8.39
CA PHE A 184 -6.75 -1.37 8.82
C PHE A 184 -5.54 -2.32 8.99
N MET A 185 -4.41 -2.00 8.37
CA MET A 185 -3.23 -2.87 8.33
C MET A 185 -1.93 -2.08 8.54
N PRO A 186 -1.66 -1.61 9.78
CA PRO A 186 -0.52 -0.73 10.08
C PRO A 186 0.87 -1.37 9.86
N ALA A 187 0.95 -2.70 9.76
CA ALA A 187 2.17 -3.42 9.41
C ALA A 187 2.40 -3.58 7.89
N GLY A 188 1.43 -3.15 7.06
CA GLY A 188 1.37 -3.40 5.63
C GLY A 188 0.91 -4.82 5.27
N LEU A 189 0.71 -5.07 3.97
CA LEU A 189 0.24 -6.36 3.44
C LEU A 189 1.17 -7.52 3.77
N ALA A 190 2.48 -7.32 3.71
CA ALA A 190 3.45 -8.38 3.98
C ALA A 190 3.55 -8.74 5.47
N GLY A 191 3.02 -7.91 6.38
CA GLY A 191 2.92 -8.21 7.81
C GLY A 191 1.74 -9.11 8.18
N LEU A 192 0.80 -9.38 7.24
CA LEU A 192 -0.36 -10.23 7.47
C LEU A 192 -0.01 -11.65 7.91
N PRO A 193 0.90 -12.39 7.26
CA PRO A 193 1.11 -13.81 7.59
C PRO A 193 1.63 -13.99 9.03
N GLY A 194 2.54 -13.12 9.47
CA GLY A 194 3.11 -13.15 10.82
C GLY A 194 2.13 -12.66 11.89
N THR A 195 1.26 -11.71 11.57
CA THR A 195 0.24 -11.20 12.50
C THR A 195 -0.92 -12.19 12.62
N LEU A 196 -1.38 -12.76 11.51
CA LEU A 196 -2.43 -13.77 11.46
C LEU A 196 -1.98 -15.07 12.15
N GLY A 197 -0.70 -15.46 12.01
CA GLY A 197 -0.12 -16.59 12.74
C GLY A 197 -0.07 -16.39 14.26
N ARG A 198 0.24 -15.17 14.72
CA ARG A 198 0.24 -14.82 16.16
C ARG A 198 -1.17 -14.74 16.73
N LEU A 199 -2.10 -14.12 16.00
CA LEU A 199 -3.49 -13.96 16.42
C LEU A 199 -4.24 -15.30 16.42
N ARG A 200 -3.99 -16.16 15.41
CA ARG A 200 -4.50 -17.54 15.34
C ARG A 200 -4.08 -18.38 16.54
N ARG A 201 -2.85 -18.22 17.03
CA ARG A 201 -2.36 -18.90 18.24
C ARG A 201 -2.96 -18.34 19.53
N ARG A 202 -3.44 -17.09 19.54
CA ARG A 202 -3.89 -16.38 20.74
C ARG A 202 -5.42 -16.43 20.97
N PHE A 203 -6.23 -16.34 19.91
CA PHE A 203 -7.70 -16.29 20.02
C PHE A 203 -8.43 -17.47 19.34
N GLY A 204 -7.73 -18.29 18.55
CA GLY A 204 -8.33 -19.33 17.71
C GLY A 204 -9.02 -18.78 16.46
N LEU A 205 -8.94 -19.53 15.35
CA LEU A 205 -9.48 -19.11 14.03
C LEU A 205 -10.97 -18.78 14.06
N ALA A 206 -11.77 -19.51 14.85
CA ALA A 206 -13.22 -19.40 14.87
C ALA A 206 -13.75 -18.05 15.43
N ARG A 207 -13.02 -17.40 16.35
CA ARG A 207 -13.43 -16.12 16.94
C ARG A 207 -12.89 -14.90 16.18
N LEU A 208 -11.80 -15.08 15.44
CA LEU A 208 -11.20 -14.02 14.61
C LEU A 208 -11.85 -13.89 13.24
N LEU A 209 -12.32 -15.00 12.66
CA LEU A 209 -12.96 -15.02 11.34
C LEU A 209 -14.11 -14.00 11.23
N PRO A 210 -15.11 -13.95 12.14
CA PRO A 210 -16.22 -13.01 12.02
C PRO A 210 -15.77 -11.55 12.15
N LEU A 211 -14.75 -11.26 12.95
CA LEU A 211 -14.28 -9.90 13.23
C LEU A 211 -13.47 -9.34 12.04
N VAL A 212 -12.69 -10.20 11.38
CA VAL A 212 -11.97 -9.88 10.13
C VAL A 212 -12.95 -9.78 8.96
N LEU A 213 -13.94 -10.67 8.85
CA LEU A 213 -14.98 -10.58 7.82
C LEU A 213 -15.81 -9.30 7.95
N LEU A 214 -16.16 -8.89 9.18
CA LEU A 214 -16.88 -7.64 9.44
C LEU A 214 -16.05 -6.40 9.11
N SER A 215 -14.76 -6.38 9.44
CA SER A 215 -13.91 -5.22 9.15
C SER A 215 -13.58 -5.10 7.66
N VAL A 216 -13.35 -6.23 6.98
CA VAL A 216 -13.17 -6.27 5.52
C VAL A 216 -14.47 -5.93 4.78
N GLY A 217 -15.62 -6.39 5.29
CA GLY A 217 -16.94 -6.01 4.78
C GLY A 217 -17.22 -4.52 4.94
N ALA A 218 -16.94 -3.95 6.12
CA ALA A 218 -17.08 -2.51 6.35
C ALA A 218 -16.17 -1.69 5.44
N ALA A 219 -14.90 -2.10 5.31
CA ALA A 219 -13.91 -1.44 4.48
C ALA A 219 -14.30 -1.47 2.99
N SER A 220 -14.74 -2.62 2.49
CA SER A 220 -15.20 -2.76 1.09
C SER A 220 -16.46 -1.93 0.80
N LEU A 221 -17.45 -1.89 1.69
CA LEU A 221 -18.64 -1.05 1.54
C LEU A 221 -18.35 0.46 1.59
N LEU A 222 -17.46 0.89 2.49
CA LEU A 222 -17.03 2.29 2.56
C LEU A 222 -16.24 2.71 1.32
N SER A 223 -15.37 1.83 0.82
CA SER A 223 -14.69 2.06 -0.45
C SER A 223 -15.66 2.12 -1.62
N LEU A 224 -16.62 1.20 -1.72
CA LEU A 224 -17.60 1.18 -2.83
C LEU A 224 -18.47 2.43 -2.85
N GLY A 225 -18.90 2.91 -1.68
CA GLY A 225 -19.66 4.17 -1.54
C GLY A 225 -18.85 5.40 -1.92
N GLY A 226 -17.57 5.44 -1.52
CA GLY A 226 -16.62 6.48 -1.93
C GLY A 226 -16.35 6.46 -3.43
N THR A 227 -16.17 5.27 -4.00
CA THR A 227 -15.99 5.07 -5.44
C THR A 227 -17.16 5.60 -6.23
N PHE A 228 -18.38 5.21 -5.85
CA PHE A 228 -19.58 5.70 -6.52
C PHE A 228 -19.73 7.23 -6.44
N ALA A 229 -19.54 7.82 -5.25
CA ALA A 229 -19.65 9.27 -5.06
C ALA A 229 -18.62 10.05 -5.87
N VAL A 230 -17.38 9.57 -5.88
CA VAL A 230 -16.28 10.25 -6.58
C VAL A 230 -16.42 10.13 -8.09
N GLU A 231 -16.80 8.95 -8.60
CA GLU A 231 -17.00 8.76 -10.03
C GLU A 231 -18.15 9.60 -10.56
N LEU A 232 -19.22 9.73 -9.77
CA LEU A 232 -20.36 10.56 -10.09
C LEU A 232 -20.00 12.04 -10.12
N LEU A 233 -19.28 12.51 -9.10
CA LEU A 233 -18.79 13.88 -9.03
C LEU A 233 -17.84 14.16 -10.20
N GLN A 234 -16.88 13.29 -10.46
CA GLN A 234 -15.94 13.48 -11.55
C GLN A 234 -16.62 13.51 -12.91
N ARG A 235 -17.55 12.60 -13.21
CA ARG A 235 -18.25 12.60 -14.50
C ARG A 235 -19.08 13.87 -14.69
N VAL A 236 -19.71 14.38 -13.63
CA VAL A 236 -20.42 15.68 -13.64
C VAL A 236 -19.49 16.86 -13.87
N PHE A 237 -18.26 16.81 -13.36
CA PHE A 237 -17.24 17.85 -13.56
C PHE A 237 -16.32 17.60 -14.76
N SER A 238 -16.54 16.52 -15.52
CA SER A 238 -15.70 16.17 -16.67
C SER A 238 -15.86 17.17 -17.80
N GLN A 239 -14.78 17.41 -18.54
CA GLN A 239 -14.82 18.26 -19.74
C GLN A 239 -15.82 17.71 -20.77
N ASP A 240 -15.98 16.39 -20.83
CA ASP A 240 -16.94 15.69 -21.70
C ASP A 240 -18.40 16.03 -21.34
N TYR A 241 -18.72 16.14 -20.05
CA TYR A 241 -20.05 16.55 -19.59
C TYR A 241 -20.34 18.02 -19.87
N ARG A 242 -19.35 18.91 -19.67
CA ARG A 242 -19.49 20.33 -20.05
C ARG A 242 -19.68 20.50 -21.56
N ALA A 243 -19.01 19.69 -22.37
CA ALA A 243 -19.23 19.66 -23.81
C ALA A 243 -20.64 19.14 -24.16
N ALA A 244 -21.14 18.11 -23.48
CA ALA A 244 -22.50 17.59 -23.66
C ALA A 244 -23.59 18.63 -23.29
N VAL A 245 -23.38 19.41 -22.23
CA VAL A 245 -24.25 20.54 -21.84
C VAL A 245 -24.23 21.64 -22.91
N GLN A 246 -23.07 21.93 -23.51
CA GLN A 246 -22.96 22.91 -24.59
C GLN A 246 -23.65 22.46 -25.89
N MET A 247 -23.69 21.15 -26.16
CA MET A 247 -24.36 20.58 -27.34
C MET A 247 -25.89 20.55 -27.23
N ASN A 248 -26.46 20.52 -26.01
CA ASN A 248 -27.90 20.46 -25.76
C ASN A 248 -28.38 21.60 -24.84
N PRO A 249 -28.52 22.84 -25.34
CA PRO A 249 -28.86 24.02 -24.52
C PRO A 249 -30.27 24.01 -23.91
N GLY A 250 -31.13 23.03 -24.25
CA GLY A 250 -32.48 22.88 -23.69
C GLY A 250 -32.59 22.00 -22.43
N VAL A 251 -31.51 21.32 -22.02
CA VAL A 251 -31.50 20.40 -20.87
C VAL A 251 -30.48 20.88 -19.83
N ALA A 252 -30.96 21.32 -18.67
CA ALA A 252 -30.10 21.92 -17.63
C ALA A 252 -29.05 20.96 -17.05
N TRP A 253 -29.36 19.66 -16.99
CA TRP A 253 -28.46 18.61 -16.51
C TRP A 253 -28.65 17.32 -17.34
N PRO A 254 -27.82 17.06 -18.36
CA PRO A 254 -27.89 15.82 -19.12
C PRO A 254 -27.58 14.60 -18.25
N ASP A 255 -28.10 13.43 -18.64
CA ASP A 255 -27.89 12.21 -17.87
C ASP A 255 -26.46 11.71 -17.98
N VAL A 256 -25.89 11.33 -16.84
CA VAL A 256 -24.56 10.72 -16.76
C VAL A 256 -24.74 9.22 -16.75
N THR A 257 -24.18 8.52 -17.73
CA THR A 257 -24.14 7.06 -17.69
C THR A 257 -23.10 6.61 -16.66
N LEU A 258 -23.50 5.79 -15.70
CA LEU A 258 -22.63 5.18 -14.68
C LEU A 258 -23.05 3.71 -14.53
N LEU A 259 -22.10 2.78 -14.61
CA LEU A 259 -22.37 1.32 -14.56
C LEU A 259 -23.46 0.86 -15.53
N SER A 260 -23.39 1.30 -16.80
CA SER A 260 -24.39 1.02 -17.87
C SER A 260 -25.82 1.51 -17.63
N ARG A 261 -26.04 2.32 -16.58
CA ARG A 261 -27.34 2.93 -16.26
C ARG A 261 -27.24 4.45 -16.33
N ALA A 262 -28.28 5.12 -16.82
CA ALA A 262 -28.35 6.57 -16.83
C ALA A 262 -28.75 7.09 -15.44
N TRP A 263 -27.97 8.02 -14.91
CA TRP A 263 -28.21 8.69 -13.64
C TRP A 263 -28.30 10.19 -13.87
N SER A 264 -29.37 10.80 -13.35
CA SER A 264 -29.56 12.25 -13.42
C SER A 264 -28.87 12.93 -12.21
N PRO A 265 -27.88 13.83 -12.43
CA PRO A 265 -27.17 14.48 -11.33
C PRO A 265 -28.05 15.38 -10.45
N GLY A 266 -29.13 15.91 -11.03
CA GLY A 266 -30.11 16.76 -10.35
C GLY A 266 -31.11 16.00 -9.46
N SER A 267 -31.14 14.66 -9.51
CA SER A 267 -32.04 13.86 -8.68
C SER A 267 -31.44 13.54 -7.32
N PRO A 268 -32.14 13.78 -6.19
CA PRO A 268 -31.67 13.39 -4.87
C PRO A 268 -31.52 11.87 -4.70
N ALA A 269 -32.21 11.07 -5.52
CA ALA A 269 -32.09 9.60 -5.52
C ALA A 269 -30.69 9.13 -5.94
N THR A 270 -30.02 9.89 -6.82
CA THR A 270 -28.65 9.62 -7.28
C THR A 270 -27.64 9.77 -6.15
N TRP A 271 -27.88 10.70 -5.22
CA TRP A 271 -27.04 10.96 -4.05
C TRP A 271 -27.39 10.09 -2.83
N ALA A 272 -28.60 9.53 -2.79
CA ALA A 272 -29.03 8.63 -1.74
C ALA A 272 -28.27 7.28 -1.73
N VAL A 273 -27.85 6.80 -2.91
CA VAL A 273 -27.10 5.53 -3.06
C VAL A 273 -25.73 5.57 -2.36
N PRO A 274 -24.84 6.55 -2.62
CA PRO A 274 -23.57 6.63 -1.91
C PRO A 274 -23.77 6.95 -0.42
N ALA A 275 -24.76 7.78 -0.06
CA ALA A 275 -25.07 8.08 1.33
C ALA A 275 -25.50 6.83 2.14
N ALA A 276 -26.30 5.95 1.53
CA ALA A 276 -26.70 4.69 2.14
C ALA A 276 -25.51 3.73 2.31
N LEU A 277 -24.63 3.63 1.31
CA LEU A 277 -23.41 2.82 1.39
C LEU A 277 -22.47 3.29 2.51
N PHE A 278 -22.29 4.61 2.66
CA PHE A 278 -21.52 5.17 3.77
C PHE A 278 -22.16 4.91 5.14
N ALA A 279 -23.49 5.04 5.25
CA ALA A 279 -24.21 4.77 6.49
C ALA A 279 -24.08 3.30 6.93
N VAL A 280 -24.22 2.36 5.99
CA VAL A 280 -24.06 0.92 6.26
C VAL A 280 -22.60 0.58 6.61
N GLY A 281 -21.65 1.15 5.88
CA GLY A 281 -20.22 0.98 6.17
C GLY A 281 -19.82 1.47 7.56
N LEU A 282 -20.29 2.65 7.97
CA LEU A 282 -20.05 3.20 9.31
C LEU A 282 -20.73 2.37 10.42
N ALA A 283 -21.94 1.86 10.16
CA ALA A 283 -22.63 0.97 11.09
C ALA A 283 -21.86 -0.35 11.32
N LEU A 284 -21.25 -0.93 10.27
CA LEU A 284 -20.42 -2.11 10.38
C LEU A 284 -19.11 -1.84 11.14
N VAL A 285 -18.46 -0.68 10.92
CA VAL A 285 -17.29 -0.25 11.72
C VAL A 285 -17.66 -0.11 13.20
N TRP A 286 -18.80 0.52 13.49
CA TRP A 286 -19.29 0.68 14.85
C TRP A 286 -19.57 -0.67 15.51
N PHE A 287 -20.21 -1.60 14.79
CA PHE A 287 -20.51 -2.94 15.28
C PHE A 287 -19.24 -3.77 15.50
N ALA A 288 -18.26 -3.72 14.59
CA ALA A 288 -16.98 -4.39 14.73
C ALA A 288 -16.19 -3.87 15.95
N ARG A 289 -16.21 -2.55 16.19
CA ARG A 289 -15.60 -1.95 17.40
C ARG A 289 -16.31 -2.38 18.68
N ARG A 290 -17.64 -2.48 18.66
CA ARG A 290 -18.43 -2.95 19.81
C ARG A 290 -18.13 -4.40 20.15
N LEU A 291 -17.99 -5.26 19.14
CA LEU A 291 -17.64 -6.68 19.33
C LEU A 291 -16.21 -6.85 19.86
N HIS A 292 -15.27 -6.02 19.39
CA HIS A 292 -13.88 -6.02 19.88
C HIS A 292 -13.80 -5.65 21.37
N ARG A 293 -14.50 -4.58 21.78
CA ARG A 293 -14.55 -4.18 23.20
C ARG A 293 -15.19 -5.25 24.09
N ALA A 294 -16.25 -5.91 23.62
CA ALA A 294 -16.89 -7.00 24.36
C ALA A 294 -15.97 -8.22 24.56
N LEU A 295 -15.07 -8.49 23.61
CA LEU A 295 -14.06 -9.55 23.74
C LEU A 295 -12.96 -9.18 24.74
N GLU A 296 -12.53 -7.91 24.78
CA GLU A 296 -11.56 -7.41 25.75
C GLU A 296 -12.13 -7.38 27.18
N GLU A 297 -13.39 -6.96 27.34
CA GLU A 297 -14.09 -6.96 28.63
C GLU A 297 -14.31 -8.39 29.17
N GLY A 298 -14.62 -9.37 28.30
CA GLY A 298 -14.74 -10.78 28.69
C GLY A 298 -13.45 -11.45 29.17
N GLU A 299 -12.27 -10.91 28.79
CA GLU A 299 -10.96 -11.43 29.20
C GLU A 299 -10.50 -10.85 30.56
N SER A 300 -11.07 -9.71 30.97
CA SER A 300 -10.77 -9.04 32.26
C SER A 300 -11.64 -9.50 33.42
N ALA A 301 -12.65 -10.34 33.18
CA ALA A 301 -13.43 -10.97 34.23
C ALA A 301 -12.58 -12.08 34.90
N PRO A 302 -12.30 -12.01 36.21
CA PRO A 302 -11.60 -13.10 36.90
C PRO A 302 -12.41 -14.40 36.76
N PRO A 303 -11.77 -15.57 36.74
CA PRO A 303 -12.45 -16.86 36.64
C PRO A 303 -13.34 -17.04 37.87
N SER A 304 -14.60 -16.65 37.77
CA SER A 304 -15.57 -16.78 38.85
C SER A 304 -16.15 -18.20 38.82
N VAL A 305 -15.69 -18.98 39.80
CA VAL A 305 -16.49 -19.90 40.62
C VAL A 305 -17.59 -20.66 39.86
N ALA A 306 -17.19 -21.57 38.97
CA ALA A 306 -18.09 -22.56 38.37
C ALA A 306 -17.61 -24.00 38.61
N SER A 307 -16.96 -24.26 39.75
CA SER A 307 -16.48 -25.61 40.12
C SER A 307 -16.90 -26.07 41.53
N ALA A 308 -17.85 -25.41 42.20
CA ALA A 308 -18.11 -25.65 43.63
C ALA A 308 -19.55 -26.11 44.01
N SER A 309 -20.36 -26.63 43.09
CA SER A 309 -21.73 -27.09 43.45
C SER A 309 -22.19 -28.43 42.87
N ALA A 310 -21.30 -29.24 42.28
CA ALA A 310 -21.69 -30.53 41.70
C ALA A 310 -20.71 -31.65 42.04
N SER A 311 -20.48 -31.92 43.33
CA SER A 311 -19.90 -33.19 43.83
C SER A 311 -20.05 -33.29 45.35
N ALA A 312 -21.29 -33.32 45.83
CA ALA A 312 -21.61 -33.68 47.21
C ALA A 312 -22.72 -34.73 47.20
N THR A 313 -22.41 -35.96 46.80
CA THR A 313 -23.25 -37.13 47.10
C THR A 313 -22.40 -38.41 47.15
N VAL A 314 -22.04 -38.79 48.38
CA VAL A 314 -22.04 -40.16 48.93
C VAL A 314 -21.34 -41.27 48.14
N VAL A 315 -20.15 -41.70 48.59
CA VAL A 315 -19.84 -43.14 48.78
C VAL A 315 -19.01 -43.29 50.05
N ASN A 316 -19.58 -44.02 51.00
CA ASN A 316 -19.01 -44.40 52.30
C ASN A 316 -18.41 -45.82 52.17
N VAL A 317 -17.11 -46.01 52.44
CA VAL A 317 -16.48 -47.32 52.68
C VAL A 317 -15.33 -47.15 53.69
N PRO A 318 -15.17 -48.04 54.69
CA PRO A 318 -14.54 -47.70 55.96
C PRO A 318 -13.02 -47.92 56.02
N VAL A 319 -12.47 -47.27 57.05
CA VAL A 319 -11.11 -47.31 57.59
C VAL A 319 -10.60 -48.73 57.87
N THR A 320 -9.37 -49.04 57.42
CA THR A 320 -8.45 -49.91 58.16
C THR A 320 -7.01 -49.38 58.11
N ARG A 321 -6.42 -49.32 59.32
CA ARG A 321 -5.06 -48.90 59.69
C ARG A 321 -3.96 -49.83 59.16
N SER A 322 -2.74 -49.28 58.97
CA SER A 322 -1.41 -49.84 59.39
C SER A 322 -0.32 -49.06 58.64
N LEU A 323 0.42 -48.12 59.28
CA LEU A 323 1.75 -48.34 59.87
C LEU A 323 2.69 -49.22 59.02
N ALA A 324 3.63 -48.56 58.33
CA ALA A 324 5.09 -48.75 58.42
C ALA A 324 5.78 -47.64 57.62
#